data_AF-A0A3F2S2F4-F1
#
_entry.id   AF-A0A3F2S2F4-F1
#
_cell.length_a   1.000
_cell.length_b   1.000
_cell.length_c   1.000
_cell.angle_alpha   90.00
_cell.angle_beta   90.00
_cell.angle_gamma   90.00
#
_symmetry.space_group_name_H-M   'P 1'
#
loop_
_entity.id
_entity.type
_entity.pdbx_description
1 polymer ?
#
loop_
_entity_poly.entity_id
_entity_poly.type
_entity_poly.pdbx_seq_one_letter_code
_entity_poly.pdbx_strand_id
1 'polypeptide(L)'
;MATTAILARGERRAEDAADFLRRLSIADAKVLLERTRKEKENKTKEMQKMIGVRYRDLIESADKIVNMHSAALRLEVSLKEMPEKWKQMELALTNALSVGDHTNGVRGDAIMTSDEQEKPLGGLETNADKVAFLLDVPEKMWQLLNKGESLRALELYQQASNIHDDCSGESTEQEFPFLAAQWTCIQCFRPVENGVLR
;
A
#
# COMPACT_ATOMS: atom_id res chain seq x y z
N MET A 1 23.66 44.22 27.55
CA MET A 1 22.84 45.20 26.80
C MET A 1 21.36 44.79 26.74
N ALA A 2 21.01 43.53 26.45
CA ALA A 2 19.60 43.08 26.41
C ALA A 2 18.91 43.01 27.79
N THR A 3 19.65 42.61 28.83
CA THR A 3 19.15 42.47 30.21
C THR A 3 18.77 43.81 30.86
N THR A 4 19.57 44.86 30.63
CA THR A 4 19.28 46.21 31.13
C THR A 4 18.05 46.84 30.46
N ALA A 5 17.82 46.55 29.18
CA ALA A 5 16.63 47.02 28.45
C ALA A 5 15.33 46.34 28.92
N ILE A 6 15.38 45.08 29.33
CA ILE A 6 14.22 44.34 29.86
C ILE A 6 13.84 44.87 31.25
N LEU A 7 14.82 45.12 32.12
CA LEU A 7 14.61 45.70 33.45
C LEU A 7 13.96 47.09 33.38
N ALA A 8 14.54 48.00 32.57
CA ALA A 8 14.01 49.35 32.39
C ALA A 8 12.62 49.39 31.71
N ARG A 9 12.21 48.32 31.03
CA ARG A 9 10.86 48.17 30.45
C ARG A 9 9.87 47.56 31.46
N GLY A 10 10.37 46.83 32.45
CA GLY A 10 9.60 46.33 33.58
C GLY A 10 9.23 47.45 34.55
N GLU A 11 10.19 48.32 34.91
CA GLU A 11 9.96 49.44 35.83
C GLU A 11 8.93 50.44 35.31
N ARG A 12 9.04 50.86 34.04
CA ARG A 12 8.05 51.77 33.42
C ARG A 12 6.63 51.19 33.40
N ARG A 13 6.49 49.88 33.16
CA ARG A 13 5.20 49.19 33.23
C ARG A 13 4.65 49.11 34.65
N ALA A 14 5.52 49.00 35.65
CA ALA A 14 5.12 48.94 37.04
C ALA A 14 4.59 50.31 37.53
N GLU A 15 5.23 51.40 37.12
CA GLU A 15 4.77 52.78 37.40
C GLU A 15 3.41 53.05 36.73
N ASP A 16 3.25 52.74 35.44
CA ASP A 16 1.98 52.89 34.72
C ASP A 16 0.85 52.07 35.35
N ALA A 17 1.16 50.84 35.80
CA ALA A 17 0.19 49.98 36.49
C ALA A 17 -0.18 50.52 37.87
N ALA A 18 0.77 51.09 38.61
CA ALA A 18 0.52 51.70 39.92
C ALA A 18 -0.39 52.94 39.80
N ASP A 19 -0.18 53.78 38.80
CA ASP A 19 -1.03 54.95 38.53
C ASP A 19 -2.43 54.57 38.05
N PHE A 20 -2.57 53.48 37.30
CA PHE A 20 -3.87 52.90 36.95
C PHE A 20 -4.62 52.41 38.20
N LEU A 21 -3.94 51.70 39.10
CA LEU A 21 -4.55 51.17 40.33
C LEU A 21 -4.98 52.28 41.31
N ARG A 22 -4.26 53.41 41.34
CA ARG A 22 -4.63 54.58 42.17
C ARG A 22 -5.95 55.23 41.74
N ARG A 23 -6.35 55.09 40.48
CA ARG A 23 -7.59 55.66 39.92
C ARG A 23 -8.79 54.72 40.09
N LEU A 24 -8.57 53.46 40.50
CA LEU A 24 -9.59 52.43 40.57
C LEU A 24 -10.18 52.29 41.99
N SER A 25 -11.48 52.00 42.08
CA SER A 25 -12.12 51.70 43.36
C SER A 25 -11.54 50.42 43.98
N ILE A 26 -11.45 50.37 45.32
CA ILE A 26 -10.93 49.21 46.07
C ILE A 26 -11.74 47.94 45.76
N ALA A 27 -13.05 48.06 45.51
CA ALA A 27 -13.90 46.92 45.15
C ALA A 27 -13.53 46.35 43.77
N ASP A 28 -13.36 47.22 42.78
CA ASP A 28 -13.00 46.83 41.41
C ASP A 28 -11.57 46.26 41.36
N ALA A 29 -10.65 46.81 42.15
CA ALA A 29 -9.29 46.30 42.28
C ALA A 29 -9.25 44.85 42.82
N LYS A 30 -10.11 44.52 43.80
CA LYS A 30 -10.23 43.15 44.33
C LYS A 30 -10.76 42.17 43.29
N VAL A 31 -11.79 42.57 42.53
CA VAL A 31 -12.33 41.74 41.43
C VAL A 31 -11.28 41.51 40.34
N LEU A 32 -10.53 42.55 39.97
CA LEU A 32 -9.44 42.45 38.99
C LEU A 32 -8.33 41.50 39.47
N LEU A 33 -7.95 41.59 40.75
CA LEU A 33 -6.94 40.71 41.35
C LEU A 33 -7.39 39.24 41.31
N GLU A 34 -8.61 38.93 41.75
CA GLU A 34 -9.11 37.56 41.71
C GLU A 34 -9.24 37.03 40.28
N ARG A 35 -9.69 37.86 39.34
CA ARG A 35 -9.70 37.52 37.90
C ARG A 35 -8.30 37.17 37.40
N THR A 36 -7.32 38.02 37.70
CA THR A 36 -5.93 37.83 37.25
C THR A 36 -5.30 36.60 37.89
N ARG A 37 -5.60 36.33 39.17
CA ARG A 37 -5.14 35.13 39.88
C ARG A 37 -5.72 33.87 39.24
N LYS A 38 -7.02 33.87 38.93
CA LYS A 38 -7.68 32.77 38.23
C LYS A 38 -7.12 32.56 36.83
N GLU A 39 -6.87 33.64 36.08
CA GLU A 39 -6.28 33.57 34.75
C GLU A 39 -4.84 33.01 34.79
N LYS A 40 -4.04 33.45 35.76
CA LYS A 40 -2.70 32.92 36.00
C LYS A 40 -2.76 31.42 36.29
N GLU A 41 -3.64 30.99 37.20
CA GLU A 41 -3.79 29.57 37.51
C GLU A 41 -4.22 28.76 36.28
N ASN A 42 -5.18 29.27 35.50
CA ASN A 42 -5.63 28.60 34.28
C ASN A 42 -4.51 28.45 33.25
N LYS A 43 -3.74 29.52 33.00
CA LYS A 43 -2.58 29.49 32.11
C LYS A 43 -1.51 28.51 32.60
N THR A 44 -1.28 28.41 33.91
CA THR A 44 -0.32 27.42 34.43
C THR A 44 -0.79 25.98 34.21
N LYS A 45 -2.08 25.70 34.38
CA LYS A 45 -2.66 24.38 34.12
C LYS A 45 -2.64 24.03 32.63
N GLU A 46 -2.95 24.99 31.77
CA GLU A 46 -2.88 24.81 30.32
C GLU A 46 -1.45 24.55 29.85
N MET A 47 -0.48 25.32 30.36
CA MET A 47 0.95 25.10 30.08
C MET A 47 1.40 23.70 30.52
N GLN A 48 1.00 23.25 31.72
CA GLN A 48 1.29 21.89 32.18
C GLN A 48 0.67 20.82 31.27
N LYS A 49 -0.58 21.02 30.83
CA LYS A 49 -1.24 20.12 29.89
C LYS A 49 -0.50 20.07 28.55
N MET A 50 -0.11 21.21 27.99
CA MET A 50 0.63 21.26 26.73
C MET A 50 1.98 20.55 26.84
N ILE A 51 2.71 20.77 27.93
CA ILE A 51 3.98 20.08 28.19
C ILE A 51 3.75 18.57 28.29
N GLY A 52 2.70 18.12 28.98
CA GLY A 52 2.36 16.70 29.08
C GLY A 52 2.05 16.05 27.73
N VAL A 53 1.38 16.76 26.82
CA VAL A 53 1.15 16.28 25.44
C VAL A 53 2.47 16.18 24.68
N ARG A 54 3.35 17.19 24.77
CA ARG A 54 4.66 17.19 24.10
C ARG A 54 5.57 16.06 24.59
N TYR A 55 5.59 15.78 25.88
CA TYR A 55 6.35 14.63 26.40
C TYR A 55 5.80 13.30 25.90
N ARG A 56 4.48 13.14 25.85
CA ARG A 56 3.85 11.92 25.33
C ARG A 56 4.17 11.69 23.86
N ASP A 57 4.08 12.74 23.05
CA ASP A 57 4.42 12.72 21.63
C ASP A 57 5.90 12.38 21.39
N LEU A 58 6.80 12.90 22.23
CA LEU A 58 8.23 12.54 22.17
C LEU A 58 8.47 11.06 22.52
N ILE A 59 7.80 10.55 23.54
CA ILE A 59 7.89 9.13 23.92
C ILE A 59 7.32 8.25 22.80
N GLU A 60 6.15 8.59 22.26
CA GLU A 60 5.53 7.85 21.17
C GLU A 60 6.41 7.87 19.90
N SER A 61 7.03 9.01 19.60
CA SER A 61 7.98 9.11 18.49
C SER A 61 9.22 8.23 18.71
N ALA A 62 9.73 8.15 19.94
CA ALA A 62 10.83 7.25 20.28
C ALA A 62 10.42 5.78 20.11
N ASP A 63 9.23 5.39 20.56
CA ASP A 63 8.69 4.04 20.37
C ASP A 63 8.53 3.69 18.88
N LYS A 64 8.05 4.64 18.06
CA LYS A 64 7.98 4.48 16.60
C LYS A 64 9.36 4.23 15.99
N ILE A 65 10.38 4.97 16.41
CA ILE A 65 11.76 4.77 15.93
C ILE A 65 12.28 3.38 16.29
N VAL A 66 12.03 2.91 17.52
CA VAL A 66 12.43 1.56 17.96
C VAL A 66 11.69 0.47 17.16
N ASN A 67 10.40 0.66 16.91
CA ASN A 67 9.60 -0.25 16.09
C ASN A 67 10.09 -0.30 14.65
N MET A 68 10.39 0.86 14.05
CA MET A 68 10.97 0.91 12.71
C MET A 68 12.35 0.24 12.65
N HIS A 69 13.20 0.45 13.65
CA HIS A 69 14.50 -0.19 13.76
C HIS A 69 14.39 -1.71 13.83
N SER A 70 13.51 -2.25 14.69
CA SER A 70 13.30 -3.70 14.79
C SER A 70 12.67 -4.29 13.52
N ALA A 71 11.78 -3.56 12.84
CA ALA A 71 11.25 -3.96 11.53
C ALA A 71 12.37 -4.01 10.48
N ALA A 72 13.25 -3.00 10.43
CA ALA A 72 14.39 -2.98 9.52
C ALA A 72 15.35 -4.15 9.77
N LEU A 73 15.67 -4.47 11.03
CA LEU A 73 16.49 -5.65 11.36
C LEU A 73 15.84 -6.97 10.90
N ARG A 74 14.52 -7.12 11.08
CA ARG A 74 13.80 -8.30 10.57
C ARG A 74 13.85 -8.40 9.06
N LEU A 75 13.72 -7.28 8.35
CA LEU A 75 13.86 -7.24 6.90
C LEU A 75 15.27 -7.61 6.45
N GLU A 76 16.31 -7.13 7.14
CA GLU A 76 17.69 -7.48 6.86
C GLU A 76 17.93 -8.99 6.98
N VAL A 77 17.43 -9.61 8.07
CA VAL A 77 17.52 -11.06 8.27
C VAL A 77 16.77 -11.80 7.18
N SER A 78 15.53 -11.39 6.87
CA SER A 78 14.73 -12.02 5.80
C SER A 78 15.41 -11.92 4.43
N LEU A 79 16.05 -10.78 4.12
CA LEU A 79 16.78 -10.59 2.86
C LEU A 79 18.03 -11.45 2.81
N LYS A 80 18.73 -11.65 3.93
CA LYS A 80 19.88 -12.56 4.02
C LYS A 80 19.48 -14.03 3.87
N GLU A 81 18.29 -14.41 4.33
CA GLU A 81 17.76 -15.77 4.18
C GLU A 81 17.19 -16.07 2.79
N MET A 82 16.76 -15.04 2.04
CA MET A 82 16.08 -15.22 0.76
C MET A 82 16.92 -15.96 -0.31
N PRO A 83 18.23 -15.70 -0.49
CA PRO A 83 19.06 -16.45 -1.42
C PRO A 83 19.13 -17.94 -1.08
N GLU A 84 19.16 -18.28 0.21
CA GLU A 84 19.21 -19.67 0.66
C GLU A 84 17.87 -20.36 0.41
N LYS A 85 16.76 -19.68 0.70
CA LYS A 85 15.41 -20.17 0.37
C LYS A 85 15.21 -20.35 -1.13
N TRP A 86 15.76 -19.46 -1.96
CA TRP A 86 15.73 -19.59 -3.42
C TRP A 86 16.49 -20.82 -3.89
N LYS A 87 17.72 -21.04 -3.40
CA LYS A 87 18.50 -22.24 -3.72
C LYS A 87 17.79 -23.52 -3.29
N GLN A 88 17.16 -23.53 -2.11
CA GLN A 88 16.38 -24.67 -1.64
C GLN A 88 15.19 -24.96 -2.55
N MET A 89 14.50 -23.92 -3.02
CA MET A 89 13.40 -24.05 -3.99
C MET A 89 13.88 -24.53 -5.35
N GLU A 90 14.99 -24.00 -5.86
CA GLU A 90 15.62 -24.46 -7.11
C GLU A 90 15.98 -25.94 -7.02
N LEU A 91 16.61 -26.38 -5.93
CA LEU A 91 16.91 -27.79 -5.68
C LEU A 91 15.65 -28.66 -5.59
N ALA A 92 14.59 -28.16 -4.94
CA ALA A 92 13.32 -28.86 -4.87
C ALA A 92 12.67 -29.03 -6.26
N LEU A 93 12.74 -28.00 -7.09
CA LEU A 93 12.26 -28.04 -8.48
C LEU A 93 13.09 -28.99 -9.34
N THR A 94 14.42 -28.94 -9.27
CA THR A 94 15.28 -29.87 -10.03
C THR A 94 15.04 -31.31 -9.62
N ASN A 95 14.83 -31.57 -8.32
CA ASN A 95 14.51 -32.91 -7.83
C ASN A 95 13.13 -33.38 -8.32
N ALA A 96 12.12 -32.51 -8.30
CA ALA A 96 10.79 -32.83 -8.82
C ALA A 96 10.81 -33.13 -10.32
N LEU A 97 11.60 -32.37 -11.10
CA LEU A 97 11.76 -32.59 -12.53
C LEU A 97 12.60 -33.84 -12.85
N SER A 98 13.62 -34.17 -12.03
CA SER A 98 14.45 -35.37 -12.21
C SER A 98 13.71 -36.67 -11.90
N VAL A 99 12.64 -36.65 -11.11
CA VAL A 99 11.76 -37.82 -10.88
C VAL A 99 10.94 -38.19 -12.12
N GLY A 100 10.88 -37.31 -13.14
CA GLY A 100 10.22 -37.56 -14.41
C GLY A 100 10.97 -38.50 -15.39
N ASP A 101 12.23 -38.88 -15.12
CA ASP A 101 13.05 -39.64 -16.09
C ASP A 101 13.17 -41.15 -15.80
N HIS A 102 12.37 -41.66 -14.86
CA HIS A 102 12.37 -43.09 -14.48
C HIS A 102 10.99 -43.74 -14.56
N THR A 103 10.26 -43.53 -15.65
CA THR A 103 9.23 -44.49 -16.08
C THR A 103 9.21 -44.63 -17.61
N ASN A 104 9.81 -45.71 -18.10
CA ASN A 104 9.42 -46.48 -19.29
C ASN A 104 9.03 -45.72 -20.57
N GLY A 105 9.95 -45.68 -21.55
CA GLY A 105 9.66 -45.21 -22.90
C GLY A 105 10.53 -45.87 -23.96
N VAL A 106 10.18 -47.10 -24.34
CA VAL A 106 10.68 -47.77 -25.54
C VAL A 106 10.27 -46.98 -26.79
N ARG A 107 11.23 -46.77 -27.70
CA ARG A 107 11.09 -46.57 -29.18
C ARG A 107 10.79 -45.15 -29.69
N GLY A 108 11.72 -44.61 -30.49
CA GLY A 108 11.42 -43.56 -31.47
C GLY A 108 12.60 -42.63 -31.79
N ASP A 109 13.54 -43.11 -32.58
CA ASP A 109 14.62 -42.32 -33.21
C ASP A 109 14.08 -41.43 -34.36
N ALA A 110 14.84 -40.38 -34.70
CA ALA A 110 14.75 -39.45 -35.84
C ALA A 110 14.09 -38.05 -35.67
N ILE A 111 14.81 -37.13 -35.01
CA ILE A 111 15.52 -35.95 -35.58
C ILE A 111 14.87 -35.15 -36.76
N MET A 112 14.67 -33.84 -36.48
CA MET A 112 14.68 -32.61 -37.32
C MET A 112 13.46 -32.27 -38.20
N THR A 113 12.84 -31.10 -37.97
CA THR A 113 13.10 -29.86 -38.73
C THR A 113 12.31 -28.67 -38.14
N SER A 114 12.94 -27.51 -38.23
CA SER A 114 12.43 -26.16 -38.01
C SER A 114 11.15 -25.86 -38.79
N ASP A 115 10.16 -25.22 -38.16
CA ASP A 115 9.56 -24.02 -38.75
C ASP A 115 8.79 -23.21 -37.69
N GLU A 116 9.12 -21.92 -37.62
CA GLU A 116 8.26 -20.90 -37.06
C GLU A 116 7.07 -20.75 -38.02
N GLN A 117 5.90 -21.22 -37.61
CA GLN A 117 4.67 -20.90 -38.32
C GLN A 117 3.62 -20.43 -37.32
N GLU A 118 3.37 -19.11 -37.38
CA GLU A 118 2.19 -18.46 -36.84
C GLU A 118 0.95 -19.30 -37.21
N LYS A 119 0.36 -19.95 -36.22
CA LYS A 119 -0.87 -20.71 -36.41
C LYS A 119 -2.03 -19.70 -36.43
N PRO A 120 -2.78 -19.59 -37.53
CA PRO A 120 -3.89 -18.64 -37.64
C PRO A 120 -4.99 -18.96 -36.62
N LEU A 121 -5.60 -17.89 -36.10
CA LEU A 121 -6.95 -17.83 -35.52
C LEU A 121 -7.88 -18.88 -36.18
N GLY A 122 -8.14 -19.98 -35.48
CA GLY A 122 -8.97 -21.05 -36.00
C GLY A 122 -9.12 -22.18 -35.00
N GLY A 123 -10.15 -22.07 -34.15
CA GLY A 123 -10.68 -23.20 -33.39
C GLY A 123 -10.30 -23.23 -31.91
N LEU A 124 -10.84 -22.29 -31.12
CA LEU A 124 -10.98 -22.49 -29.68
C LEU A 124 -12.21 -23.38 -29.42
N GLU A 125 -12.17 -24.62 -29.94
CA GLU A 125 -13.35 -25.51 -29.98
C GLU A 125 -13.51 -26.34 -28.71
N THR A 126 -12.42 -26.61 -27.98
CA THR A 126 -12.48 -27.38 -26.74
C THR A 126 -12.52 -26.46 -25.51
N ASN A 127 -13.22 -26.88 -24.46
CA ASN A 127 -13.25 -26.15 -23.18
C ASN A 127 -11.85 -26.02 -22.56
N ALA A 128 -10.97 -27.00 -22.79
CA ALA A 128 -9.59 -26.97 -22.31
C ALA A 128 -8.78 -25.84 -22.95
N ASP A 129 -8.92 -25.62 -24.26
CA ASP A 129 -8.23 -24.53 -24.95
C ASP A 129 -8.76 -23.16 -24.50
N LYS A 130 -10.08 -23.05 -24.26
CA LYS A 130 -10.71 -21.84 -23.70
C LYS A 130 -10.17 -21.50 -22.31
N VAL A 131 -10.04 -22.49 -21.44
CA VAL A 131 -9.48 -22.32 -20.09
C VAL A 131 -8.00 -21.95 -20.15
N ALA A 132 -7.22 -22.59 -21.03
CA ALA A 132 -5.82 -22.25 -21.24
C ALA A 132 -5.64 -20.79 -21.70
N PHE A 133 -6.50 -20.31 -22.60
CA PHE A 133 -6.51 -18.92 -23.01
C PHE A 133 -6.79 -17.96 -21.83
N LEU A 134 -7.81 -18.23 -21.02
CA LEU A 134 -8.16 -17.39 -19.86
C LEU A 134 -7.05 -17.35 -18.79
N LEU A 135 -6.26 -18.41 -18.66
CA LEU A 135 -5.09 -18.44 -17.76
C LEU A 135 -3.98 -17.49 -18.22
N ASP A 136 -3.75 -17.40 -19.54
CA ASP A 136 -2.71 -16.54 -20.12
C ASP A 136 -3.08 -15.05 -20.18
N VAL A 137 -4.38 -14.73 -20.20
CA VAL A 137 -4.87 -13.37 -20.47
C VAL A 137 -4.32 -12.33 -19.48
N PRO A 138 -4.33 -12.53 -18.14
CA PRO A 138 -3.79 -11.52 -17.23
C PRO A 138 -2.33 -11.15 -17.47
N GLU A 139 -1.49 -12.13 -17.81
CA GLU A 139 -0.07 -11.87 -18.10
C GLU A 139 0.08 -11.07 -19.40
N LYS A 140 -0.61 -11.49 -20.47
CA LYS A 140 -0.60 -10.79 -21.76
C LYS A 140 -1.12 -9.35 -21.62
N MET A 141 -2.17 -9.15 -20.82
CA MET A 141 -2.70 -7.82 -20.53
C MET A 141 -1.66 -6.96 -19.81
N TRP A 142 -1.04 -7.45 -18.73
CA TRP A 142 0.02 -6.72 -18.02
C TRP A 142 1.18 -6.33 -18.94
N GLN A 143 1.61 -7.23 -19.83
CA GLN A 143 2.67 -6.95 -20.80
C GLN A 143 2.29 -5.84 -21.78
N LEU A 144 1.06 -5.84 -22.31
CA LEU A 144 0.57 -4.79 -23.22
C LEU A 144 0.41 -3.44 -22.51
N LEU A 145 -0.11 -3.45 -21.29
CA LEU A 145 -0.21 -2.25 -20.45
C LEU A 145 1.18 -1.65 -20.16
N ASN A 146 2.19 -2.48 -19.90
CA ASN A 146 3.57 -2.02 -19.68
C ASN A 146 4.21 -1.45 -20.96
N LYS A 147 3.83 -1.96 -22.14
CA LYS A 147 4.26 -1.43 -23.45
C LYS A 147 3.50 -0.14 -23.85
N GLY A 148 2.45 0.24 -23.13
CA GLY A 148 1.61 1.40 -23.44
C GLY A 148 0.50 1.13 -24.48
N GLU A 149 0.26 -0.13 -24.84
CA GLU A 149 -0.74 -0.54 -25.82
C GLU A 149 -2.11 -0.82 -25.18
N SER A 150 -2.75 0.21 -24.63
CA SER A 150 -4.04 0.09 -23.92
C SER A 150 -5.19 -0.37 -24.81
N LEU A 151 -5.17 -0.02 -26.11
CA LEU A 151 -6.19 -0.46 -27.07
C LEU A 151 -6.15 -1.99 -27.28
N ARG A 152 -4.95 -2.56 -27.44
CA ARG A 152 -4.76 -4.01 -27.61
C ARG A 152 -5.12 -4.77 -26.33
N ALA A 153 -4.80 -4.19 -25.16
CA ALA A 153 -5.22 -4.76 -23.89
C ALA A 153 -6.76 -4.79 -23.75
N LEU A 154 -7.45 -3.77 -24.25
CA LEU A 154 -8.92 -3.73 -24.28
C LEU A 154 -9.51 -4.76 -25.24
N GLU A 155 -8.94 -4.93 -26.44
CA GLU A 155 -9.35 -5.97 -27.39
C GLU A 155 -9.22 -7.37 -26.77
N LEU A 156 -8.11 -7.64 -26.08
CA LEU A 156 -7.91 -8.91 -25.37
C LEU A 156 -8.89 -9.10 -24.22
N TYR A 157 -9.18 -8.05 -23.45
CA TYR A 157 -10.18 -8.10 -22.38
C TYR A 157 -11.56 -8.46 -22.92
N GLN A 158 -11.97 -7.85 -24.04
CA GLN A 158 -13.25 -8.12 -24.69
C GLN A 158 -13.33 -9.57 -25.20
N GLN A 159 -12.25 -10.07 -25.80
CA GLN A 159 -12.16 -11.47 -26.24
C GLN A 159 -12.26 -12.43 -25.04
N ALA A 160 -11.56 -12.15 -23.95
CA ALA A 160 -11.62 -12.94 -22.72
C ALA A 160 -13.02 -12.94 -22.09
N SER A 161 -13.75 -11.81 -22.13
CA SER A 161 -15.13 -11.74 -21.66
C SER A 161 -16.07 -12.63 -22.47
N ASN A 162 -15.98 -12.57 -23.80
CA ASN A 162 -16.81 -13.41 -24.65
C ASN A 162 -16.54 -14.92 -24.40
N ILE A 163 -15.28 -15.29 -24.23
CA ILE A 163 -14.88 -16.68 -23.96
C ILE A 163 -15.30 -17.13 -22.55
N HIS A 164 -15.21 -16.24 -21.55
CA HIS A 164 -15.68 -16.51 -20.21
C HIS A 164 -17.20 -16.71 -20.19
N ASP A 165 -17.96 -15.86 -20.89
CA ASP A 165 -19.42 -16.00 -20.99
C ASP A 165 -19.81 -17.32 -21.69
N ASP A 166 -19.05 -17.75 -22.70
CA ASP A 166 -19.19 -19.07 -23.33
C ASP A 166 -18.82 -20.25 -22.40
N CYS A 167 -17.92 -20.01 -21.42
CA CYS A 167 -17.44 -20.99 -20.44
C CYS A 167 -18.18 -20.95 -19.10
N SER A 168 -19.13 -20.03 -18.91
CA SER A 168 -19.90 -19.87 -17.66
C SER A 168 -20.98 -20.95 -17.46
N GLY A 169 -20.89 -22.08 -18.15
CA GLY A 169 -21.75 -23.24 -17.92
C GLY A 169 -21.41 -23.95 -16.60
N GLU A 170 -22.42 -24.52 -15.94
CA GLU A 170 -22.25 -25.20 -14.65
C GLU A 170 -21.25 -26.37 -14.69
N SER A 171 -21.03 -26.97 -15.87
CA SER A 171 -20.11 -28.11 -16.05
C SER A 171 -18.62 -27.72 -15.98
N THR A 172 -18.25 -26.53 -16.44
CA THR A 172 -16.85 -26.06 -16.48
C THR A 172 -16.41 -25.46 -15.15
N GLU A 173 -17.32 -24.83 -14.40
CA GLU A 173 -17.02 -24.37 -13.03
C GLU A 173 -16.79 -25.54 -12.06
N GLN A 174 -17.48 -26.66 -12.29
CA GLN A 174 -17.30 -27.88 -11.49
C GLN A 174 -15.99 -28.61 -11.83
N GLU A 175 -15.55 -28.56 -13.09
CA GLU A 175 -14.28 -29.15 -13.54
C GLU A 175 -13.07 -28.27 -13.20
N PHE A 176 -13.23 -26.94 -13.20
CA PHE A 176 -12.17 -25.96 -12.97
C PHE A 176 -12.56 -24.88 -11.94
N PRO A 177 -12.51 -25.18 -10.62
CA PRO A 177 -12.94 -24.25 -9.58
C PRO A 177 -12.05 -23.00 -9.44
N PHE A 178 -10.83 -23.03 -9.99
CA PHE A 178 -9.93 -21.87 -9.98
C PHE A 178 -10.32 -20.81 -11.02
N LEU A 179 -11.16 -21.14 -11.99
CA LEU A 179 -11.53 -20.25 -13.08
C LEU A 179 -12.23 -18.97 -12.58
N ALA A 180 -13.04 -19.09 -11.53
CA ALA A 180 -13.72 -17.95 -10.90
C ALA A 180 -12.72 -16.95 -10.27
N ALA A 181 -11.66 -17.45 -9.64
CA ALA A 181 -10.59 -16.61 -9.09
C ALA A 181 -9.80 -15.93 -10.21
N GLN A 182 -9.48 -16.67 -11.27
CA GLN A 182 -8.78 -16.12 -12.43
C GLN A 182 -9.61 -15.06 -13.16
N TRP A 183 -10.92 -15.27 -13.29
CA TRP A 183 -11.83 -14.27 -13.85
C TRP A 183 -11.84 -13.00 -13.02
N THR A 184 -11.79 -13.11 -11.69
CA THR A 184 -11.65 -11.95 -10.79
C THR A 184 -10.38 -11.14 -11.07
N CYS A 185 -9.26 -11.81 -11.38
CA CYS A 185 -8.03 -11.14 -11.81
C CYS A 185 -8.19 -10.41 -13.14
N ILE A 186 -8.89 -11.00 -14.12
CA ILE A 186 -9.19 -10.35 -15.41
C ILE A 186 -10.11 -9.14 -15.19
N GLN A 187 -11.08 -9.23 -14.29
CA GLN A 187 -11.99 -8.12 -13.95
C GLN A 187 -11.28 -6.89 -13.38
N CYS A 188 -10.10 -7.03 -12.77
CA CYS A 188 -9.30 -5.90 -12.29
C CYS A 188 -8.89 -4.93 -13.42
N PHE A 189 -8.91 -5.39 -14.66
CA PHE A 189 -8.60 -4.58 -15.84
C PHE A 189 -9.83 -3.97 -16.52
N ARG A 190 -11.02 -4.14 -15.93
CA ARG A 190 -12.24 -3.58 -16.48
C ARG A 190 -12.07 -2.08 -16.67
N PRO A 191 -12.26 -1.54 -17.89
CA PRO A 191 -12.23 -0.10 -18.09
C PRO A 191 -13.35 0.52 -17.25
N VAL A 192 -13.01 1.57 -16.51
CA VAL A 192 -14.03 2.35 -15.81
C VAL A 192 -14.91 2.97 -16.89
N GLU A 193 -16.17 2.53 -16.98
CA GLU A 193 -17.20 3.23 -17.74
C GLU A 193 -17.46 4.58 -17.05
N ASN A 194 -16.54 5.53 -17.23
CA ASN A 194 -16.80 6.93 -16.93
C ASN A 194 -17.76 7.43 -18.00
N GLY A 195 -19.03 7.12 -17.79
CA GLY A 195 -20.12 7.88 -18.36
C GLY A 195 -19.97 9.34 -17.95
N VAL A 196 -19.92 10.19 -18.97
CA VAL A 196 -20.36 11.59 -18.94
C VAL A 196 -19.41 12.58 -18.25
N LEU A 197 -18.54 13.18 -19.07
CA LEU A 197 -18.27 14.61 -18.95
C LEU A 197 -19.62 15.35 -19.09
N ARG A 198 -20.19 15.81 -17.97
CA ARG A 198 -21.18 16.90 -17.91
C ARG A 198 -20.68 17.91 -16.89
#